data_AF-A0A556V5B6-F1
#
_entry.id   AF-A0A556V5B6-F1
#
_cell.length_a   1.000
_cell.length_b   1.000
_cell.length_c   1.000
_cell.angle_alpha   90.00
_cell.angle_beta   90.00
_cell.angle_gamma   90.00
#
_symmetry.space_group_name_H-M   'P 1'
#
loop_
_entity.id
_entity.type
_entity.pdbx_description
1 polymer ?
#
loop_
_entity_poly.entity_id
_entity_poly.type
_entity_poly.pdbx_seq_one_letter_code
_entity_poly.pdbx_strand_id
1 'polypeptide(L)'
;MPRVGHFHTDFYCRADLRLAVLQIRSPVLPTKLRCFRKLLLSWMKTSGFWRTVLLSSCHAHHRDDQQLLSCSENISMAVLLLFCSEGDNVPDAFTLVNHLNDWLRLLDTAVQDSVPWRIPSSWRLLFGSGVPPMIF
;
A
#
# COMPACT_ATOMS: atom_id res chain seq x y z
N MET A 1 -0.60 -12.89 12.57
CA MET A 1 0.38 -12.05 11.86
C MET A 1 1.70 -12.13 12.63
N PRO A 2 2.85 -12.33 11.97
CA PRO A 2 4.09 -12.57 12.67
C PRO A 2 4.66 -11.28 13.27
N ARG A 3 4.99 -11.30 14.57
CA ARG A 3 5.62 -10.17 15.27
C ARG A 3 7.14 -10.32 15.18
N VAL A 4 7.81 -9.44 14.44
CA VAL A 4 9.28 -9.32 14.47
C VAL A 4 9.64 -7.91 14.86
N GLY A 5 9.84 -7.65 16.15
CA GLY A 5 10.27 -6.33 16.64
C GLY A 5 9.32 -5.17 16.27
N HIS A 6 9.77 -3.94 16.52
CA HIS A 6 9.02 -2.69 16.38
C HIS A 6 8.69 -2.29 14.92
N PHE A 7 8.21 -3.18 14.07
CA PHE A 7 7.60 -2.76 12.80
C PHE A 7 6.13 -2.42 13.04
N HIS A 8 5.77 -1.16 12.84
CA HIS A 8 4.38 -0.74 12.92
C HIS A 8 3.65 -1.15 11.62
N THR A 9 3.11 -2.36 11.65
CA THR A 9 2.29 -2.91 10.57
C THR A 9 0.87 -3.14 11.06
N ASP A 10 -0.10 -2.59 10.35
CA ASP A 10 -1.50 -2.84 10.62
C ASP A 10 -2.05 -3.88 9.65
N PHE A 11 -2.90 -4.76 10.16
CA PHE A 11 -3.49 -5.84 9.39
C PHE A 11 -5.01 -5.76 9.46
N TYR A 12 -5.65 -5.69 8.30
CA TYR A 12 -7.09 -5.56 8.15
C TYR A 12 -7.63 -6.75 7.36
N CYS A 13 -8.77 -7.29 7.77
CA CYS A 13 -9.46 -8.36 7.06
C CYS A 13 -10.91 -7.99 6.81
N ARG A 14 -11.40 -8.39 5.63
CA ARG A 14 -12.80 -8.35 5.27
C ARG A 14 -13.19 -9.71 4.69
N ALA A 15 -13.96 -10.48 5.47
CA ALA A 15 -14.27 -11.87 5.15
C ALA A 15 -15.22 -12.01 3.95
N ASP A 16 -16.18 -11.09 3.82
CA ASP A 16 -17.12 -11.00 2.70
C ASP A 16 -16.41 -10.85 1.35
N LEU A 17 -15.38 -10.00 1.29
CA LEU A 17 -14.55 -9.81 0.09
C LEU A 17 -13.38 -10.78 0.00
N ARG A 18 -13.19 -11.68 0.98
CA ARG A 18 -11.99 -12.52 1.14
C ARG A 18 -10.69 -11.72 0.98
N LEU A 19 -10.69 -10.50 1.50
CA LEU A 19 -9.62 -9.51 1.34
C LEU A 19 -8.85 -9.38 2.65
N ALA A 20 -7.53 -9.41 2.54
CA ALA A 20 -6.62 -9.06 3.60
C ALA A 20 -5.70 -7.93 3.13
N VAL A 21 -5.55 -6.89 3.96
CA VAL A 21 -4.69 -5.74 3.69
C VAL A 21 -3.65 -5.64 4.78
N LEU A 22 -2.38 -5.62 4.38
CA LEU A 22 -1.26 -5.36 5.24
C LEU A 22 -0.72 -3.96 4.94
N GLN A 23 -0.78 -3.07 5.93
CA GLN A 23 -0.23 -1.72 5.83
C GLN A 23 1.10 -1.64 6.57
N ILE A 24 2.11 -1.06 5.92
CA ILE A 24 3.42 -0.73 6.53
C ILE A 24 3.50 0.79 6.66
N ARG A 25 3.70 1.31 7.88
CA ARG A 25 3.78 2.78 8.12
C ARG A 25 5.16 3.29 8.46
N SER A 26 6.12 2.40 8.68
CA SER A 26 7.49 2.78 8.99
C SER A 26 8.43 2.08 8.01
N PRO A 27 9.46 2.77 7.51
CA PRO A 27 10.43 2.16 6.62
C PRO A 27 11.10 0.98 7.31
N VAL A 28 11.34 -0.08 6.53
CA VAL A 28 12.04 -1.26 7.04
C VAL A 28 13.52 -0.95 7.13
N LEU A 29 14.07 -0.99 8.34
CA LEU A 29 15.50 -0.75 8.55
C LEU A 29 16.35 -1.70 7.69
N PRO A 30 17.39 -1.22 6.99
CA PRO A 30 18.22 -2.07 6.12
C PRO A 30 18.79 -3.30 6.82
N THR A 31 19.20 -3.15 8.09
CA THR A 31 19.74 -4.24 8.93
C THR A 31 18.72 -5.35 9.24
N LYS A 32 17.43 -5.06 9.11
CA LYS A 32 16.34 -6.01 9.40
C LYS A 32 15.58 -6.45 8.15
N LEU A 33 15.86 -5.86 6.98
CA LEU A 33 15.16 -6.12 5.72
C LEU A 33 15.12 -7.62 5.37
N ARG A 34 16.25 -8.32 5.52
CA ARG A 34 16.30 -9.77 5.23
C ARG A 34 15.38 -10.58 6.14
N CYS A 35 15.35 -10.25 7.44
CA CYS A 35 14.48 -10.92 8.42
C CYS A 35 13.01 -10.62 8.13
N PHE A 36 12.68 -9.34 7.90
CA PHE A 36 11.34 -8.90 7.55
C PHE A 36 10.83 -9.59 6.27
N ARG A 37 11.65 -9.64 5.22
CA ARG A 37 11.31 -10.32 3.97
C ARG A 37 11.03 -11.80 4.17
N LYS A 38 11.90 -12.53 4.89
CA LYS A 38 11.68 -13.96 5.19
C LYS A 38 10.36 -14.19 5.94
N LEU A 39 10.07 -13.32 6.90
CA LEU A 39 8.86 -13.37 7.70
C LEU A 39 7.60 -13.15 6.84
N LEU A 40 7.61 -12.11 6.02
CA LEU A 40 6.51 -11.75 5.12
C LEU A 40 6.25 -12.87 4.11
N LEU A 41 7.30 -13.42 3.49
CA LEU A 41 7.21 -14.55 2.57
C LEU A 41 6.63 -15.80 3.25
N SER A 42 7.11 -16.14 4.46
CA SER A 42 6.57 -17.26 5.23
C SER A 42 5.08 -17.07 5.52
N TRP A 43 4.69 -15.86 5.92
CA TRP A 43 3.30 -15.53 6.18
C TRP A 43 2.42 -15.61 4.92
N MET A 44 2.86 -15.07 3.78
CA MET A 44 2.12 -15.16 2.53
C MET A 44 1.92 -16.62 2.09
N LYS A 45 2.97 -17.45 2.19
CA LYS A 45 2.91 -18.88 1.87
C LYS A 45 1.95 -19.65 2.79
N THR A 46 1.92 -19.31 4.08
CA THR A 46 1.06 -19.99 5.06
C THR A 46 -0.39 -19.48 5.06
N SER A 47 -0.63 -18.26 4.58
CA SER A 47 -1.97 -17.67 4.57
C SER A 47 -2.88 -18.21 3.47
N GLY A 48 -2.34 -18.97 2.51
CA GLY A 48 -3.13 -19.61 1.45
C GLY A 48 -3.79 -18.64 0.48
N PHE A 49 -3.27 -17.41 0.35
CA PHE A 49 -3.80 -16.43 -0.59
C PHE A 49 -3.57 -16.90 -2.03
N TRP A 50 -4.64 -16.97 -2.81
CA TRP A 50 -4.59 -17.33 -4.23
C TRP A 50 -3.84 -16.28 -5.07
N ARG A 51 -3.97 -15.00 -4.69
CA ARG A 51 -3.31 -13.86 -5.32
C ARG A 51 -2.83 -12.89 -4.26
N THR A 52 -1.67 -12.32 -4.50
CA THR A 52 -1.13 -11.20 -3.74
C THR A 52 -0.94 -10.01 -4.67
N VAL A 53 -1.37 -8.82 -4.25
CA VAL A 53 -1.11 -7.57 -4.99
C VAL A 53 -0.25 -6.68 -4.11
N LEU A 54 0.93 -6.31 -4.61
CA LEU A 54 1.79 -5.31 -4.00
C LEU A 54 1.44 -3.94 -4.59
N LEU A 55 0.95 -3.05 -3.74
CA LEU A 55 0.78 -1.64 -4.07
C LEU A 55 2.06 -0.90 -3.74
N SER A 56 2.68 -0.26 -4.72
CA SER A 56 3.93 0.48 -4.54
C SER A 56 3.93 1.76 -5.35
N SER A 57 4.81 2.68 -4.98
CA SER A 57 5.19 3.83 -5.78
C SER A 57 6.69 3.90 -5.96
N CYS A 58 7.14 4.69 -6.93
CA CYS A 58 8.54 4.99 -7.16
C CYS A 58 8.73 6.41 -7.67
N HIS A 59 9.94 6.94 -7.49
CA HIS A 59 10.27 8.28 -7.95
C HIS A 59 10.19 8.38 -9.48
N ALA A 60 9.48 9.37 -10.00
CA ALA A 60 9.24 9.52 -11.44
C ALA A 60 10.51 9.68 -12.30
N HIS A 61 11.63 10.11 -11.70
CA HIS A 61 12.92 10.24 -12.36
C HIS A 61 13.73 8.95 -12.40
N HIS A 62 13.39 7.96 -11.57
CA HIS A 62 13.98 6.61 -11.58
C HIS A 62 12.98 5.64 -12.22
N ARG A 63 12.93 5.68 -13.56
CA ARG A 63 12.24 4.67 -14.36
C ARG A 63 13.20 3.52 -14.65
N ASP A 64 13.36 2.62 -13.69
CA ASP A 64 13.98 1.32 -13.93
C ASP A 64 12.97 0.20 -13.74
N ASP A 65 13.12 -0.87 -14.53
CA ASP A 65 12.26 -2.05 -14.45
C ASP A 65 12.69 -3.00 -13.32
N GLN A 66 13.73 -2.64 -12.53
CA GLN A 66 14.20 -3.50 -11.44
C GLN A 66 13.12 -3.71 -10.39
N GLN A 67 12.23 -2.72 -10.23
CA GLN A 67 11.08 -2.77 -9.33
C GLN A 67 9.99 -3.73 -9.78
N LEU A 68 9.99 -4.12 -11.07
CA LEU A 68 9.05 -5.09 -11.65
C LEU A 68 9.61 -6.52 -11.64
N LEU A 69 10.88 -6.70 -11.29
CA LEU A 69 11.49 -8.02 -11.20
C LEU A 69 10.82 -8.84 -10.09
N SER A 70 10.21 -9.96 -10.49
CA SER A 70 9.49 -10.84 -9.59
C SER A 70 10.42 -11.54 -8.61
N CYS A 71 9.87 -11.90 -7.44
CA CYS A 71 10.55 -12.74 -6.48
C CYS A 71 10.69 -14.16 -7.07
N SER A 72 11.86 -14.79 -6.96
CA SER A 72 12.10 -16.20 -7.34
C SER A 72 11.39 -17.22 -6.43
N GLU A 73 10.53 -16.72 -5.55
CA GLU A 73 9.76 -17.50 -4.59
C GLU A 73 8.40 -17.76 -5.25
N ASN A 74 7.95 -19.02 -5.31
CA ASN A 74 6.68 -19.45 -5.94
C ASN A 74 5.45 -18.82 -5.26
N ILE A 75 5.23 -17.53 -5.47
CA ILE A 75 4.12 -16.73 -4.96
C ILE A 75 3.50 -16.02 -6.14
N SER A 76 2.21 -16.26 -6.39
CA SER A 76 1.46 -15.52 -7.40
C SER A 76 1.28 -14.08 -6.91
N MET A 77 2.10 -13.18 -7.45
CA MET A 77 2.14 -11.77 -7.08
C MET A 77 2.02 -10.91 -8.33
N ALA A 78 1.22 -9.86 -8.22
CA ALA A 78 1.24 -8.74 -9.14
C ALA A 78 1.72 -7.49 -8.41
N VAL A 79 2.39 -6.59 -9.13
CA VAL A 79 2.82 -5.30 -8.61
C VAL A 79 2.05 -4.22 -9.36
N LEU A 80 1.32 -3.39 -8.62
CA LEU A 80 0.73 -2.16 -9.16
C LEU A 80 1.63 -1.01 -8.71
N LEU A 81 2.35 -0.43 -9.66
CA LEU A 81 3.38 0.57 -9.44
C LEU A 81 2.94 1.90 -10.06
N LEU A 82 2.99 2.99 -9.29
CA LEU A 82 2.84 4.35 -9.79
C LEU A 82 4.13 5.16 -9.66
N PHE A 83 4.44 5.92 -10.70
CA PHE A 83 5.51 6.89 -10.67
C PHE A 83 4.99 8.18 -10.04
N CYS A 84 5.57 8.58 -8.91
CA CYS A 84 5.18 9.75 -8.13
C CYS A 84 6.34 10.73 -8.02
N SER A 85 6.01 12.01 -7.85
CA SER A 85 6.96 13.06 -7.49
C SER A 85 6.85 13.36 -6.00
N GLU A 86 7.89 13.98 -5.42
CA GLU A 86 7.79 14.48 -4.04
C GLU A 86 6.70 15.57 -3.94
N GLY A 87 5.96 15.57 -2.83
CA GLY A 87 4.88 16.53 -2.58
C GLY A 87 3.54 15.87 -2.22
N ASP A 88 2.44 16.48 -2.69
CA ASP A 88 1.09 15.99 -2.44
C ASP A 88 0.73 14.81 -3.36
N ASN A 89 0.84 13.61 -2.81
CA ASN A 89 0.52 12.37 -3.50
C ASN A 89 -0.92 11.87 -3.22
N VAL A 90 -1.80 12.72 -2.68
CA VAL A 90 -3.23 12.39 -2.50
C VAL A 90 -3.91 11.98 -3.81
N PRO A 91 -3.76 12.71 -4.93
CA PRO A 91 -4.34 12.32 -6.21
C PRO A 91 -3.81 10.98 -6.75
N ASP A 92 -2.51 10.72 -6.55
CA ASP A 92 -1.88 9.46 -6.97
C ASP A 92 -2.40 8.27 -6.16
N ALA A 93 -2.63 8.46 -4.86
CA ALA A 93 -3.24 7.44 -4.02
C ALA A 93 -4.67 7.10 -4.48
N PHE A 94 -5.46 8.10 -4.88
CA PHE A 94 -6.79 7.87 -5.48
C PHE A 94 -6.69 7.15 -6.82
N THR A 95 -5.75 7.54 -7.66
CA THR A 95 -5.49 6.89 -8.95
C THR A 95 -5.16 5.41 -8.75
N LEU A 96 -4.26 5.09 -7.81
CA LEU A 96 -3.85 3.72 -7.50
C LEU A 96 -5.02 2.85 -7.05
N VAL A 97 -5.84 3.37 -6.12
CA VAL A 97 -6.95 2.60 -5.55
C VAL A 97 -8.11 2.46 -6.54
N ASN A 98 -8.34 3.45 -7.40
CA ASN A 98 -9.31 3.34 -8.50
C ASN A 98 -8.89 2.26 -9.48
N HIS A 99 -7.65 2.25 -9.95
CA HIS A 99 -7.15 1.19 -10.82
C HIS A 99 -7.21 -0.19 -10.17
N LEU A 100 -6.89 -0.29 -8.87
CA LEU A 100 -7.03 -1.53 -8.13
C LEU A 100 -8.50 -2.00 -8.11
N ASN A 101 -9.44 -1.08 -7.88
CA ASN A 101 -10.87 -1.40 -7.85
C ASN A 101 -11.41 -1.77 -9.24
N ASP A 102 -10.98 -1.09 -10.30
CA ASP A 102 -11.36 -1.43 -11.67
C ASP A 102 -10.87 -2.83 -12.06
N TRP A 103 -9.67 -3.17 -11.62
CA TRP A 103 -9.07 -4.47 -11.89
C TRP A 103 -9.72 -5.60 -11.08
N LEU A 104 -9.87 -5.42 -9.77
CA LEU A 104 -10.31 -6.48 -8.87
C LEU A 104 -11.81 -6.45 -8.56
N ARG A 105 -12.51 -5.38 -8.94
CA ARG A 105 -13.95 -5.14 -8.69
C ARG A 105 -14.31 -5.32 -7.21
N LEU A 106 -13.52 -4.71 -6.31
CA LEU A 106 -13.67 -4.89 -4.85
C LEU A 106 -14.92 -4.23 -4.29
N LEU A 107 -15.31 -3.09 -4.85
CA LEU A 107 -16.45 -2.29 -4.45
C LEU A 107 -17.26 -1.92 -5.71
N ASP A 108 -18.58 -1.91 -5.54
CA ASP A 108 -19.49 -1.43 -6.57
C ASP A 108 -19.27 0.08 -6.79
N THR A 109 -19.20 0.48 -8.05
CA THR A 109 -19.21 1.89 -8.44
C THR A 109 -20.60 2.48 -8.20
N ALA A 110 -20.65 3.69 -7.62
CA ALA A 110 -21.92 4.40 -7.47
C ALA A 110 -22.49 4.80 -8.84
N VAL A 111 -23.73 5.29 -8.86
CA VAL A 111 -24.49 5.73 -10.05
C VAL A 111 -23.76 6.81 -10.88
N GLN A 112 -22.68 7.41 -10.36
CA GLN A 112 -21.81 8.39 -11.04
C GLN A 112 -20.41 7.82 -11.39
N ASP A 113 -20.29 6.53 -11.66
CA ASP A 113 -19.05 5.83 -12.05
C ASP A 113 -17.83 6.06 -11.13
N SER A 114 -18.06 6.49 -9.89
CA SER A 114 -17.00 6.72 -8.90
C SER A 114 -17.31 6.02 -7.59
N VAL A 115 -16.29 5.41 -7.00
CA VAL A 115 -16.38 4.85 -5.64
C VAL A 115 -16.22 6.01 -4.65
N PRO A 116 -17.14 6.19 -3.69
CA PRO A 116 -17.02 7.23 -2.68
C PRO A 116 -16.00 6.83 -1.61
N TRP A 117 -14.72 6.91 -1.96
CA TRP A 117 -13.62 6.61 -1.06
C TRP A 117 -13.69 7.48 0.19
N ARG A 118 -13.54 6.84 1.36
CA ARG A 118 -13.43 7.56 2.63
C ARG A 118 -11.99 7.94 2.89
N ILE A 119 -11.75 9.23 3.03
CA ILE A 119 -10.42 9.76 3.37
C ILE A 119 -10.11 9.46 4.85
N PRO A 120 -8.94 8.88 5.16
CA PRO A 120 -8.51 8.68 6.54
C PRO A 120 -8.41 10.00 7.30
N SER A 121 -8.83 10.02 8.57
CA SER A 121 -8.71 11.23 9.41
C SER A 121 -7.27 11.71 9.59
N SER A 122 -6.30 10.81 9.52
CA SER A 122 -4.86 11.12 9.54
C SER A 122 -4.41 12.01 8.39
N TRP A 123 -5.17 12.08 7.29
CA TRP A 123 -4.83 12.93 6.15
C TRP A 123 -5.08 14.43 6.40
N ARG A 124 -5.88 14.76 7.43
CA ARG A 124 -6.25 16.15 7.75
C ARG A 124 -5.04 17.06 8.02
N LEU A 125 -3.94 16.49 8.52
CA LEU A 125 -2.75 17.22 8.93
C LEU A 125 -1.49 16.76 8.18
N LEU A 126 -1.62 16.25 6.94
CA LEU A 126 -0.48 15.79 6.12
C LEU A 126 0.62 16.85 6.00
N PHE A 127 0.23 18.11 5.91
CA PHE A 127 1.12 19.26 5.78
C PHE A 127 1.19 20.11 7.05
N GLY A 128 0.85 19.53 8.21
CA GLY A 128 0.80 20.21 9.49
C GLY A 128 -0.49 21.01 9.73
N SER A 129 -0.56 21.68 10.88
CA SER A 129 -1.75 22.43 11.34
C SER A 129 -1.85 23.86 10.80
N GLY A 130 -1.08 24.21 9.78
CA GLY A 130 -0.86 25.60 9.39
C GLY A 130 -0.06 26.38 10.44
N VAL A 131 0.35 27.58 10.05
CA VAL A 131 1.03 28.53 10.94
C VAL A 131 -0.02 29.11 11.91
N PRO A 132 0.18 29.04 13.24
CA PRO A 132 -0.72 29.68 14.19
C PRO A 132 -1.03 31.14 13.81
N PRO A 133 -2.29 31.60 13.86
CA PRO A 133 -2.63 32.99 13.50
C PRO A 133 -1.90 34.05 14.32
N MET A 134 -1.31 33.69 15.48
CA MET A 134 -0.66 34.62 16.41
C MET A 134 0.77 35.04 16.03
N ILE A 135 1.29 34.58 14.89
CA ILE A 135 2.62 34.97 14.39
C ILE A 135 2.53 35.85 13.13
N PHE A 136 1.35 36.39 12.83
CA PHE A 136 1.11 37.46 11.87
C PHE A 136 0.46 38.67 12.55
#